data_AF-A0A7W0TVM6-F1
#
_entry.id   AF-A0A7W0TVM6-F1
#
_cell.length_a   1.000
_cell.length_b   1.000
_cell.length_c   1.000
_cell.angle_alpha   90.00
_cell.angle_beta   90.00
_cell.angle_gamma   90.00
#
_symmetry.space_group_name_H-M   'P 1'
#
loop_
_entity.id
_entity.type
_entity.pdbx_description
1 polymer ?
#
loop_
_entity_poly.entity_id
_entity_poly.type
_entity_poly.pdbx_seq_one_letter_code
_entity_poly.pdbx_strand_id
1 'polypeptide(L)'
;MATTTVRVKTKTHQALRERAKERGESLTDTLDHLVEEDRRQRMIEGAQKAWAALREDPEAWAEWQAEMALWDSTSADGLEDESDVEW
;
A
#
# COMPACT_ATOMS: atom_id res chain seq x y z
N MET A 1 1.60 -27.18 -0.44
CA MET A 1 2.45 -26.10 -0.98
C MET A 1 3.73 -26.74 -1.50
N ALA A 2 4.07 -26.56 -2.77
CA ALA A 2 5.33 -27.06 -3.31
C ALA A 2 6.47 -26.12 -2.89
N THR A 3 7.55 -26.67 -2.33
CA THR A 3 8.71 -25.88 -1.90
C THR A 3 9.82 -25.96 -2.93
N THR A 4 10.54 -24.86 -3.13
CA THR A 4 11.77 -24.82 -3.92
C THR A 4 12.92 -24.28 -3.08
N THR A 5 14.17 -24.54 -3.49
CA THR A 5 15.36 -24.05 -2.80
C THR A 5 16.05 -22.99 -3.65
N VAL A 6 16.24 -21.80 -3.09
CA VAL A 6 16.96 -20.69 -3.74
C VAL A 6 18.33 -20.52 -3.08
N ARG A 7 19.39 -20.48 -3.90
CA ARG A 7 20.74 -20.16 -3.40
C ARG A 7 20.88 -18.65 -3.21
N VAL A 8 21.28 -18.26 -2.00
CA VAL A 8 21.57 -16.87 -1.64
C VAL A 8 22.97 -16.75 -1.04
N LYS A 9 23.51 -15.54 -0.99
CA LYS A 9 24.78 -15.27 -0.30
C LYS A 9 24.62 -15.51 1.21
N THR A 10 25.68 -15.94 1.89
CA THR A 10 25.68 -16.17 3.34
C THR A 10 25.21 -14.95 4.13
N LYS A 11 25.65 -13.75 3.73
CA LYS A 11 25.22 -12.49 4.35
C LYS A 11 23.71 -12.25 4.22
N THR A 12 23.13 -12.57 3.06
CA THR A 12 21.68 -12.44 2.83
C THR A 12 20.90 -13.42 3.70
N HIS A 13 21.38 -14.65 3.80
CA HIS A 13 20.77 -15.65 4.70
C HIS A 13 20.82 -15.22 6.17
N GLN A 14 21.93 -14.64 6.64
CA GLN A 14 22.04 -14.10 8.00
C GLN A 14 21.03 -12.97 8.24
N ALA A 15 20.94 -12.01 7.32
CA ALA A 15 19.97 -10.92 7.42
C ALA A 15 18.51 -11.41 7.40
N LEU A 16 18.21 -12.45 6.61
CA LEU A 16 16.89 -13.06 6.61
C LEU A 16 16.58 -13.75 7.95
N ARG A 17 17.57 -14.43 8.53
CA ARG A 17 17.42 -15.10 9.83
C ARG A 17 17.22 -14.10 10.97
N GLU A 18 17.92 -12.97 10.96
CA GLU A 18 17.74 -11.90 11.94
C GLU A 18 16.32 -11.34 11.86
N ARG A 19 15.84 -11.01 10.66
CA ARG A 19 14.46 -10.55 10.44
C ARG A 19 13.42 -11.56 10.87
N ALA A 20 13.63 -12.84 10.56
CA ALA A 20 12.71 -13.90 10.97
C ALA A 20 12.62 -13.99 12.50
N LYS A 21 13.76 -13.85 13.20
CA LYS A 21 13.81 -13.81 14.66
C LYS A 21 13.08 -12.58 15.24
N GLU A 22 13.25 -11.41 14.63
CA GLU A 22 12.57 -10.17 15.04
C GLU A 22 11.04 -10.27 14.88
N ARG A 23 10.58 -10.90 13.80
CA ARG A 23 9.15 -11.08 13.50
C ARG A 23 8.53 -12.28 14.21
N GLY A 24 9.34 -13.21 14.73
CA GLY A 24 8.85 -14.47 15.31
C GLY A 24 8.32 -15.45 14.24
N GLU A 25 8.80 -15.34 13.01
CA GLU A 25 8.33 -16.07 11.83
C GLU A 25 9.36 -17.11 11.36
N SER A 26 8.95 -18.04 10.48
CA SER A 26 9.91 -18.92 9.79
C SER A 26 10.70 -18.13 8.73
N LEU A 27 11.87 -18.64 8.31
CA LEU A 27 12.63 -17.99 7.24
C LEU A 27 11.84 -17.95 5.91
N THR A 28 11.02 -18.95 5.64
CA THR A 28 10.18 -19.01 4.44
C THR A 28 9.08 -17.96 4.50
N ASP A 29 8.34 -17.88 5.60
CA ASP A 29 7.27 -16.87 5.75
C ASP A 29 7.85 -15.46 5.72
N THR A 30 9.01 -15.25 6.35
CA THR A 30 9.71 -13.96 6.30
C THR A 30 10.09 -13.59 4.86
N LEU A 31 10.56 -14.57 4.07
CA LEU A 31 10.91 -14.32 2.67
C LEU A 31 9.67 -13.99 1.85
N ASP A 32 8.58 -14.72 2.02
CA ASP A 32 7.31 -14.48 1.33
C ASP A 32 6.76 -13.10 1.67
N HIS A 33 6.79 -12.71 2.96
CA HIS A 33 6.39 -11.37 3.41
C HIS A 33 7.25 -10.26 2.80
N LEU A 34 8.57 -10.43 2.75
CA LEU A 34 9.46 -9.43 2.16
C LEU A 34 9.21 -9.26 0.65
N VAL A 35 8.92 -10.35 -0.07
CA VAL A 35 8.56 -10.30 -1.49
C VAL A 35 7.23 -9.58 -1.69
N GLU A 36 6.22 -9.87 -0.85
CA GLU A 36 4.93 -9.18 -0.93
C GLU A 36 5.02 -7.71 -0.52
N GLU A 37 5.86 -7.36 0.45
CA GLU A 37 6.15 -5.98 0.82
C GLU A 37 6.78 -5.21 -0.36
N ASP A 38 7.79 -5.76 -1.03
CA ASP A 38 8.40 -5.15 -2.23
C ASP A 38 7.36 -5.02 -3.36
N ARG A 39 6.52 -6.04 -3.58
CA ARG A 39 5.45 -5.98 -4.58
C ARG A 39 4.45 -4.85 -4.29
N ARG A 40 3.98 -4.75 -3.05
CA ARG A 40 3.05 -3.68 -2.63
C ARG A 40 3.70 -2.31 -2.74
N GLN A 41 4.97 -2.19 -2.34
CA GLN A 41 5.70 -0.94 -2.43
C GLN A 41 5.82 -0.46 -3.89
N ARG A 42 6.19 -1.35 -4.82
CA ARG A 42 6.26 -1.02 -6.26
C ARG A 42 4.91 -0.60 -6.83
N MET A 43 3.82 -1.24 -6.39
CA MET A 43 2.47 -0.88 -6.80
C MET A 43 2.12 0.54 -6.37
N ILE A 44 2.40 0.90 -5.11
CA ILE A 44 2.16 2.24 -4.56
C ILE A 44 3.03 3.28 -5.29
N GLU A 45 4.30 2.98 -5.54
CA GLU A 45 5.19 3.86 -6.31
C GLU A 45 4.68 4.11 -7.74
N GLY A 46 4.10 3.09 -8.37
CA GLY A 46 3.44 3.22 -9.68
C GLY A 46 2.23 4.15 -9.61
N ALA A 47 1.36 3.98 -8.61
CA ALA A 47 0.21 4.85 -8.39
C ALA A 47 0.64 6.30 -8.10
N GLN A 48 1.66 6.51 -7.26
CA GLN A 48 2.21 7.83 -6.96
C GLN A 48 2.73 8.54 -8.21
N LYS A 49 3.41 7.82 -9.12
CA LYS A 49 3.86 8.37 -10.40
C LYS A 49 2.69 8.77 -11.30
N ALA A 50 1.65 7.94 -11.37
CA ALA A 50 0.45 8.26 -12.14
C ALA A 50 -0.25 9.51 -11.57
N TRP A 51 -0.36 9.62 -10.25
CA TRP A 51 -0.90 10.81 -9.58
C TRP A 51 -0.06 12.06 -9.81
N ALA A 52 1.27 11.94 -9.78
CA ALA A 52 2.16 13.05 -10.08
C ALA A 52 1.99 13.53 -11.52
N ALA A 53 1.96 12.61 -12.48
CA ALA A 53 1.72 12.93 -13.88
C ALA A 53 0.35 13.59 -14.11
N LEU A 54 -0.71 13.11 -13.43
CA LEU A 54 -2.04 13.73 -13.51
C LEU A 54 -2.01 15.18 -13.01
N ARG A 55 -1.29 15.48 -11.92
CA ARG A 55 -1.18 16.84 -11.36
C ARG A 55 -0.37 17.80 -12.23
N GLU A 56 0.51 17.27 -13.08
CA GLU A 56 1.28 18.08 -14.03
C GLU A 56 0.46 18.49 -15.26
N ASP A 57 -0.69 17.84 -15.51
CA ASP A 57 -1.65 18.19 -16.54
C ASP A 57 -2.80 19.05 -15.95
N PRO A 58 -2.82 20.38 -16.18
CA PRO A 58 -3.82 21.26 -15.56
C PRO A 58 -5.26 20.97 -16.00
N GLU A 59 -5.47 20.48 -17.22
CA GLU A 59 -6.81 20.18 -17.75
C GLU A 59 -7.35 18.91 -17.09
N ALA A 60 -6.57 17.83 -17.15
CA ALA A 60 -6.94 16.57 -16.50
C ALA A 60 -7.05 16.70 -14.98
N TRP A 61 -6.23 17.54 -14.35
CA TRP A 61 -6.33 17.83 -12.92
C TRP A 61 -7.62 18.57 -12.56
N ALA A 62 -8.02 19.57 -13.37
CA ALA A 62 -9.26 20.30 -13.14
C ALA A 62 -10.49 19.40 -13.30
N GLU A 63 -10.50 18.50 -14.29
CA GLU A 63 -11.55 17.49 -14.46
C GLU A 63 -11.65 16.57 -13.26
N TRP A 64 -10.52 16.03 -12.79
CA TRP A 64 -10.48 15.18 -11.59
C TRP A 64 -10.98 15.91 -10.34
N GLN A 65 -10.61 17.18 -10.15
CA GLN A 65 -11.09 17.97 -9.01
C GLN A 65 -12.61 18.23 -9.07
N ALA A 66 -13.15 18.50 -10.26
CA ALA A 66 -14.58 18.68 -10.45
C ALA A 66 -15.35 17.39 -10.14
N GLU A 67 -14.81 16.24 -10.56
CA GLU A 67 -15.37 14.92 -10.22
C GLU A 67 -15.30 14.67 -8.70
N MET A 68 -14.15 14.90 -8.06
CA MET A 68 -14.00 14.74 -6.62
C MET A 68 -14.97 15.61 -5.81
N ALA A 69 -15.21 16.86 -6.24
CA ALA A 69 -16.19 17.74 -5.58
C ALA A 69 -17.62 17.18 -5.64
N LEU A 70 -17.98 16.51 -6.75
CA LEU A 70 -19.27 15.83 -6.87
C LEU A 70 -19.35 14.64 -5.89
N TRP A 71 -18.30 13.83 -5.80
CA TRP A 71 -18.24 12.71 -4.85
C TRP A 71 -18.25 13.19 -3.39
N ASP A 72 -17.47 14.22 -3.07
CA ASP A 72 -17.38 14.79 -1.73
C ASP A 72 -18.76 15.24 -1.21
N SER A 73 -19.64 15.72 -2.10
CA SER A 73 -21.01 16.12 -1.73
C SER A 73 -21.86 14.98 -1.16
N THR A 74 -21.52 13.72 -1.46
CA THR A 74 -22.20 12.52 -0.96
C THR A 74 -21.51 11.88 0.26
N SER A 75 -20.41 12.45 0.74
CA SER A 75 -19.60 11.81 1.80
C SER A 75 -20.32 11.68 3.15
N ALA A 76 -21.33 12.51 3.40
CA ALA A 76 -22.14 12.48 4.62
C ALA A 76 -23.44 11.66 4.46
N ASP A 77 -23.72 11.12 3.27
CA ASP A 77 -24.95 10.37 3.03
C ASP A 77 -25.01 9.13 3.93
N GLY A 78 -26.07 9.03 4.74
CA GLY A 78 -26.29 7.91 5.66
C GLY A 78 -25.55 8.00 7.00
N LEU A 79 -24.86 9.11 7.28
CA LEU A 79 -24.38 9.44 8.62
C LEU A 79 -25.45 10.27 9.37
N GLU A 80 -25.64 10.00 10.66
CA GLU A 80 -26.43 10.86 11.54
C GLU A 80 -25.70 12.21 11.71
N ASP A 81 -26.46 13.31 11.79
CA ASP A 81 -25.87 14.64 11.92
C ASP A 81 -25.09 14.70 13.25
N GLU A 82 -23.91 15.34 13.27
CA GLU A 82 -23.08 15.45 14.48
C GLU A 82 -23.82 16.22 15.60
N SER A 83 -24.93 16.89 15.24
CA SER A 83 -25.88 17.55 16.14
C SER A 83 -26.92 16.63 16.81
N ASP A 84 -27.07 15.38 16.37
CA ASP A 84 -27.98 14.38 16.95
C ASP A 84 -27.31 13.51 18.03
N VAL A 85 -26.00 13.71 18.27
CA VAL A 85 -25.25 13.00 19.32
C VAL A 85 -25.45 13.73 20.66
N GLU A 86 -26.52 13.40 21.39
CA GLU A 86 -26.66 13.78 22.81
C GLU A 86 -25.54 13.12 23.63
N TRP A 87 -24.62 13.93 24.16
CA TRP A 87 -23.60 13.52 25.14
C TRP A 87 -24.17 13.38 26.55
#